data_AF-A0AAD7JXV5-F1
#
_entry.id   AF-A0AAD7JXV5-F1
#
_cell.length_a   1.000
_cell.length_b   1.000
_cell.length_c   1.000
_cell.angle_alpha   90.00
_cell.angle_beta   90.00
_cell.angle_gamma   90.00
#
_symmetry.space_group_name_H-M   'P 1'
#
loop_
_entity.id
_entity.type
_entity.pdbx_description
1 polymer ?
#
loop_
_entity_poly.entity_id
_entity_poly.type
_entity_poly.pdbx_seq_one_letter_code
_entity_poly.pdbx_strand_id
1 'polypeptide(L)'
;MSAANKILRTANAPTTSPDETELSVAQALIDLENNVPELKAELRPLQISAAREVDVRGGKKAIVIFVPVPQLKAFRKVQQRLTRELEKKFSDRHVVFVAQRRMLRKPTRTSRVKQKRPRSRTLTNVHERILEDLVFPTEIVGKRTRVAVDGTKLLKVLLDSKDATSLEYKLDSFSSVYRRLTGKDVVFEFPVVAQE
;
A
#
# COMPACT_ATOMS: atom_id res chain seq x y z
N MET A 1 11.12 16.43 17.78
CA MET A 1 11.54 15.26 16.97
C MET A 1 11.67 15.75 15.53
N SER A 2 12.80 15.52 14.85
CA SER A 2 12.96 15.91 13.45
C SER A 2 12.15 14.98 12.53
N ALA A 3 11.57 15.51 11.45
CA ALA A 3 10.86 14.73 10.42
C ALA A 3 11.70 13.55 9.88
N ALA A 4 13.02 13.74 9.78
CA ALA A 4 13.93 12.69 9.33
C ALA A 4 13.91 11.44 10.25
N ASN A 5 13.65 11.59 11.55
CA ASN A 5 13.65 10.48 12.52
C ASN A 5 12.45 9.54 12.32
N LYS A 6 11.39 9.99 11.65
CA LYS A 6 10.25 9.15 11.26
C LYS A 6 10.52 8.33 10.00
N ILE A 7 11.63 8.57 9.29
CA ILE A 7 11.99 7.86 8.08
C ILE A 7 13.04 6.79 8.40
N LEU A 8 12.64 5.52 8.29
CA LEU A 8 13.52 4.36 8.43
C LEU A 8 13.65 3.64 7.09
N ARG A 9 14.78 3.85 6.40
CA ARG A 9 15.07 3.15 5.14
C ARG A 9 15.15 1.65 5.39
N THR A 10 14.22 0.89 4.80
CA THR A 10 14.24 -0.58 4.87
C THR A 10 14.16 -1.23 3.49
N ALA A 11 14.76 -2.42 3.37
CA ALA A 11 14.71 -3.28 2.20
C ALA A 11 15.08 -2.56 0.88
N ASN A 12 14.09 -2.33 0.01
CA ASN A 12 14.28 -1.70 -1.31
C ASN A 12 14.03 -0.18 -1.28
N ALA A 13 13.95 0.44 -0.10
CA ALA A 13 13.78 1.89 0.00
C ALA A 13 15.00 2.59 -0.64
N PRO A 14 14.80 3.74 -1.29
CA PRO A 14 15.92 4.49 -1.85
C PRO A 14 16.89 4.89 -0.72
N THR A 15 18.18 4.69 -0.95
CA THR A 15 19.24 5.10 -0.01
C THR A 15 19.63 6.57 -0.17
N THR A 16 18.87 7.31 -0.97
CA THR A 16 19.05 8.74 -1.21
C THR A 16 18.48 9.56 -0.05
N SER A 17 18.86 10.84 -0.03
CA SER A 17 18.27 11.83 0.86
C SER A 17 16.74 11.81 0.78
N PRO A 18 16.02 12.15 1.86
CA PRO A 18 14.56 12.20 1.86
C PRO A 18 14.01 13.11 0.77
N ASP A 19 13.07 12.59 -0.02
CA ASP A 19 12.35 13.41 -1.01
C ASP A 19 11.38 14.37 -0.30
N GLU A 20 10.97 15.45 -0.98
CA GLU A 20 10.03 16.44 -0.45
C GLU A 20 8.72 15.79 0.02
N THR A 21 8.21 14.81 -0.72
CA THR A 21 7.00 14.05 -0.36
C THR A 21 7.19 13.25 0.91
N GLU A 22 8.39 12.70 1.14
CA GLU A 22 8.71 11.92 2.33
C GLU A 22 8.82 12.80 3.56
N LEU A 23 9.46 13.97 3.41
CA LEU A 23 9.54 14.97 4.46
C LEU A 23 8.15 15.53 4.82
N SER A 24 7.31 15.80 3.82
CA SER A 24 5.95 16.27 4.04
C SER A 24 5.09 15.25 4.81
N VAL A 25 5.13 13.98 4.41
CA VAL A 25 4.42 12.90 5.12
C VAL A 25 4.99 12.69 6.53
N ALA A 26 6.31 12.71 6.69
CA ALA A 26 6.95 12.55 7.99
C ALA A 26 6.60 13.70 8.95
N GLN A 27 6.57 14.93 8.46
CA GLN A 27 6.12 16.09 9.23
C GLN A 27 4.64 15.94 9.61
N ALA A 28 3.79 15.55 8.65
CA ALA A 28 2.37 15.33 8.91
C ALA A 28 2.13 14.29 10.02
N LEU A 29 2.95 13.23 10.09
CA LEU A 29 2.89 12.23 11.16
C LEU A 29 3.31 12.78 12.54
N ILE A 30 4.32 13.64 12.60
CA ILE A 30 4.75 14.27 13.86
C ILE A 30 3.69 15.23 14.38
N ASP A 31 3.10 16.02 13.49
CA ASP A 31 2.02 16.93 13.85
C ASP A 31 0.80 16.15 14.38
N LEU A 32 0.47 14.99 13.78
CA LEU A 32 -0.61 14.13 14.27
C LEU A 32 -0.27 13.51 15.63
N GLU A 33 0.99 13.14 15.87
CA GLU A 33 1.47 12.70 17.19
C GLU A 33 1.29 13.78 18.26
N ASN A 34 1.45 15.06 17.90
CA ASN A 34 1.34 16.17 18.84
C ASN A 34 -0.11 16.65 19.05
N ASN A 35 -0.91 16.67 17.98
CA ASN A 35 -2.25 17.27 17.99
C ASN A 35 -3.35 16.28 18.40
N VAL A 36 -3.13 14.97 18.20
CA VAL A 36 -4.12 13.93 18.52
C VAL A 36 -3.62 13.07 19.67
N PRO A 37 -4.05 13.32 20.92
CA PRO A 37 -3.52 12.64 22.10
C PRO A 37 -3.75 11.11 22.07
N GLU A 38 -4.86 10.67 21.46
CA GLU A 38 -5.16 9.23 21.29
C GLU A 38 -4.17 8.50 20.39
N LEU A 39 -3.66 9.16 19.34
CA LEU A 39 -2.73 8.55 18.38
C LEU A 39 -1.27 8.66 18.83
N LYS A 40 -0.98 9.50 19.83
CA LYS A 40 0.38 9.81 20.28
C LYS A 40 1.16 8.57 20.72
N ALA A 41 0.55 7.72 21.55
CA ALA A 41 1.20 6.52 22.07
C ALA A 41 1.53 5.50 20.95
N GLU A 42 0.64 5.38 19.96
CA GLU A 42 0.78 4.42 18.87
C GLU A 42 1.68 4.94 17.75
N LEU A 43 1.63 6.24 17.42
CA LEU A 43 2.43 6.85 16.34
C LEU A 43 3.88 7.09 16.74
N ARG A 44 4.18 7.36 18.02
CA ARG A 44 5.55 7.63 18.50
C ARG A 44 6.59 6.61 18.03
N PRO A 45 6.39 5.29 18.23
CA PRO A 45 7.36 4.27 17.78
C PRO A 45 7.30 3.96 16.28
N LEU A 46 6.27 4.43 15.58
CA LEU A 46 6.07 4.10 14.17
C LEU A 46 6.94 4.97 13.25
N GLN A 47 7.46 4.32 12.21
CA GLN A 47 8.30 4.93 11.18
C GLN A 47 7.81 4.51 9.79
N ILE A 48 8.12 5.32 8.79
CA ILE A 48 7.85 5.02 7.38
C ILE A 48 9.15 4.73 6.66
N SER A 49 9.13 3.89 5.63
CA SER A 49 10.31 3.59 4.82
C SER A 49 10.51 4.51 3.64
N ALA A 50 9.42 4.88 3.00
CA ALA A 50 9.39 5.81 1.89
C ALA A 50 7.96 6.32 1.71
N ALA A 51 7.81 7.40 0.95
CA ALA A 51 6.52 7.86 0.45
C ALA A 51 6.68 8.24 -1.02
N ARG A 52 5.71 7.87 -1.85
CA ARG A 52 5.73 8.19 -3.29
C ARG A 52 4.37 8.70 -3.75
N GLU A 53 4.40 9.71 -4.59
CA GLU A 53 3.21 10.13 -5.34
C GLU A 53 3.03 9.28 -6.58
N VAL A 54 1.78 8.93 -6.88
CA VAL A 54 1.36 8.18 -8.06
C VAL A 54 0.17 8.89 -8.68
N ASP A 55 0.26 9.14 -9.99
CA ASP A 55 -0.86 9.70 -10.73
C ASP A 55 -1.96 8.66 -10.93
N VAL A 56 -3.19 9.07 -10.67
CA VAL A 56 -4.40 8.24 -10.78
C VAL A 56 -5.15 8.65 -12.04
N ARG A 57 -5.89 7.71 -12.64
CA ARG A 57 -6.84 8.02 -13.71
C ARG A 57 -7.83 9.10 -13.24
N GLY A 58 -8.09 10.09 -14.10
CA GLY A 58 -8.98 11.21 -13.76
C GLY A 58 -8.27 12.41 -13.10
N GLY A 59 -6.94 12.51 -13.19
CA GLY A 59 -6.19 13.71 -12.80
C GLY A 59 -5.94 13.87 -11.29
N LYS A 60 -6.47 12.96 -10.47
CA LYS A 60 -6.17 12.88 -9.04
C LYS A 60 -4.79 12.28 -8.81
N LYS A 61 -4.20 12.54 -7.64
CA LYS A 61 -2.94 11.92 -7.20
C LYS A 61 -3.19 11.03 -6.00
N ALA A 62 -2.38 9.99 -5.84
CA ALA A 62 -2.38 9.15 -4.65
C ALA A 62 -0.99 9.17 -4.00
N ILE A 63 -0.94 9.25 -2.68
CA ILE A 63 0.27 9.12 -1.88
C ILE A 63 0.35 7.70 -1.37
N VAL A 64 1.38 6.97 -1.79
CA VAL A 64 1.69 5.63 -1.34
C VAL A 64 2.75 5.71 -0.24
N ILE A 65 2.36 5.37 0.98
CA ILE A 65 3.26 5.35 2.14
C ILE A 65 3.76 3.92 2.32
N PHE A 66 5.07 3.74 2.21
CA PHE A 66 5.73 2.47 2.42
C PHE A 66 6.03 2.27 3.89
N VAL A 67 5.51 1.19 4.46
CA VAL A 67 5.65 0.85 5.89
C VAL A 67 6.66 -0.29 6.05
N PRO A 68 7.59 -0.22 7.03
CA PRO A 68 8.42 -1.37 7.39
C PRO A 68 7.55 -2.58 7.75
N VAL A 69 7.83 -3.75 7.15
CA VAL A 69 7.05 -4.98 7.39
C VAL A 69 6.85 -5.31 8.89
N PRO A 70 7.84 -5.16 9.79
CA PRO A 70 7.64 -5.42 11.21
C PRO A 70 6.60 -4.52 11.88
N GLN A 71 6.43 -3.29 11.38
CA GLN A 71 5.53 -2.28 11.95
C GLN A 71 4.12 -2.31 11.32
N LEU A 72 3.93 -3.07 10.24
CA LEU A 72 2.66 -3.16 9.51
C LEU A 72 1.46 -3.47 10.43
N LYS A 73 1.61 -4.41 11.36
CA LYS A 73 0.52 -4.78 12.29
C LYS A 73 0.13 -3.63 13.21
N ALA A 74 1.10 -2.81 13.63
CA ALA A 74 0.83 -1.62 14.44
C ALA A 74 0.14 -0.52 13.60
N PHE A 75 0.60 -0.29 12.37
CA PHE A 75 -0.08 0.63 11.45
C PHE A 75 -1.53 0.22 11.19
N ARG A 76 -1.82 -1.07 10.95
CA ARG A 76 -3.19 -1.55 10.69
C ARG A 76 -4.17 -1.23 11.81
N LYS A 77 -3.74 -1.18 13.08
CA LYS A 77 -4.61 -0.79 14.20
C LYS A 77 -5.11 0.65 14.09
N VAL A 78 -4.24 1.56 13.66
CA VAL A 78 -4.53 2.99 13.53
C VAL A 78 -4.94 3.43 12.13
N GLN A 79 -4.78 2.55 11.13
CA GLN A 79 -4.80 2.92 9.72
C GLN A 79 -6.10 3.60 9.29
N GLN A 80 -7.27 3.19 9.79
CA GLN A 80 -8.54 3.84 9.45
C GLN A 80 -8.60 5.30 9.92
N ARG A 81 -8.12 5.59 11.14
CA ARG A 81 -8.08 6.96 11.67
C ARG A 81 -6.98 7.76 11.01
N LEU A 82 -5.80 7.15 10.85
CA LEU A 82 -4.64 7.78 10.25
C LEU A 82 -4.87 8.16 8.78
N THR A 83 -5.54 7.32 7.99
CA THR A 83 -5.91 7.64 6.61
C THR A 83 -6.80 8.88 6.56
N ARG A 84 -7.86 8.94 7.38
CA ARG A 84 -8.76 10.10 7.44
C ARG A 84 -8.02 11.40 7.80
N GLU A 85 -7.16 11.37 8.81
CA GLU A 85 -6.42 12.55 9.24
C GLU A 85 -5.36 13.00 8.22
N LEU A 86 -4.71 12.06 7.53
CA LEU A 86 -3.77 12.40 6.46
C LEU A 86 -4.49 12.91 5.22
N GLU A 87 -5.64 12.37 4.85
CA GLU A 87 -6.43 12.85 3.70
C GLU A 87 -7.01 14.25 3.93
N LYS A 88 -7.31 14.63 5.18
CA LYS A 88 -7.64 16.03 5.51
C LYS A 88 -6.47 16.98 5.25
N LYS A 89 -5.23 16.56 5.55
CA LYS A 89 -4.02 17.38 5.32
C LYS A 89 -3.61 17.43 3.85
N PHE A 90 -3.72 16.29 3.17
CA PHE A 90 -3.41 16.14 1.76
C PHE A 90 -4.70 16.17 0.95
N SER A 91 -5.32 17.35 0.86
CA SER A 91 -6.55 17.55 0.10
C SER A 91 -6.37 17.08 -1.36
N ASP A 92 -7.42 16.47 -1.91
CA ASP A 92 -7.46 15.89 -3.26
C ASP A 92 -6.48 14.74 -3.53
N ARG A 93 -5.84 14.19 -2.49
CA ARG A 93 -4.92 13.06 -2.62
C ARG A 93 -5.37 11.87 -1.80
N HIS A 94 -5.50 10.71 -2.44
CA HIS A 94 -5.80 9.47 -1.73
C HIS A 94 -4.55 8.93 -1.05
N VAL A 95 -4.65 8.63 0.24
CA VAL A 95 -3.52 8.08 1.01
C VAL A 95 -3.69 6.57 1.17
N VAL A 96 -2.67 5.81 0.76
CA VAL A 96 -2.67 4.34 0.83
C VAL A 96 -1.39 3.83 1.47
N PHE A 97 -1.50 2.84 2.34
CA PHE A 97 -0.37 2.23 3.03
C PHE A 97 -0.02 0.89 2.40
N VAL A 98 1.27 0.69 2.10
CA VAL A 98 1.78 -0.57 1.52
C VAL A 98 3.03 -0.99 2.27
N ALA A 99 3.18 -2.26 2.60
CA ALA A 99 4.41 -2.70 3.24
C ALA A 99 5.59 -2.77 2.25
N GLN A 100 6.76 -2.34 2.71
CA GLN A 100 8.00 -2.40 1.95
C GLN A 100 8.56 -3.83 1.94
N ARG A 101 8.16 -4.64 0.96
CA ARG A 101 8.56 -6.05 0.82
C ARG A 101 9.71 -6.23 -0.16
N ARG A 102 10.71 -7.04 0.21
CA ARG A 102 11.83 -7.42 -0.67
C ARG A 102 11.46 -8.61 -1.55
N MET A 103 11.50 -8.42 -2.87
CA MET A 103 11.41 -9.50 -3.85
C MET A 103 12.80 -10.02 -4.19
N LEU A 104 13.04 -11.31 -3.95
CA LEU A 104 14.25 -11.98 -4.42
C LEU A 104 14.00 -12.56 -5.82
N ARG A 105 15.00 -12.59 -6.70
CA ARG A 105 14.87 -13.25 -8.00
C ARG A 105 14.81 -14.77 -7.83
N LYS A 106 14.15 -15.47 -8.77
CA LYS A 106 14.17 -16.94 -8.79
C LYS A 106 15.60 -17.39 -9.11
N PRO A 107 16.24 -18.24 -8.27
CA PRO A 107 17.56 -18.78 -8.59
C PRO A 107 17.52 -19.54 -9.93
N THR A 108 18.46 -19.22 -10.82
CA THR A 108 18.70 -19.94 -12.07
C THR A 108 19.74 -21.03 -11.86
N ARG A 109 19.96 -21.91 -12.85
CA ARG A 109 21.01 -22.96 -12.77
C ARG A 109 22.42 -22.42 -12.52
N THR A 110 22.69 -21.18 -12.96
CA THR A 110 23.97 -20.48 -12.79
C THR A 110 24.08 -19.68 -11.48
N SER A 111 23.03 -19.67 -10.65
CA SER A 111 22.98 -18.89 -9.43
C SER A 111 23.92 -19.46 -8.35
N ARG A 112 24.81 -18.61 -7.80
CA ARG A 112 25.71 -18.96 -6.68
C ARG A 112 25.05 -18.88 -5.29
N VAL A 113 23.73 -18.68 -5.24
CA VAL A 113 22.98 -18.54 -3.98
C VAL A 113 22.89 -19.89 -3.26
N LYS A 114 23.53 -20.00 -2.10
CA LYS A 114 23.54 -21.21 -1.27
C LYS A 114 22.27 -21.39 -0.42
N GLN A 115 21.66 -20.28 0.01
CA GLN A 115 20.47 -20.31 0.87
C GLN A 115 19.17 -20.45 0.06
N LYS A 116 18.24 -21.30 0.52
CA LYS A 116 16.91 -21.43 -0.08
C LYS A 116 16.15 -20.09 0.00
N ARG A 117 15.56 -19.67 -1.12
CA ARG A 117 14.71 -18.47 -1.20
C ARG A 117 13.44 -18.66 -0.36
N PRO A 118 13.14 -17.76 0.61
CA PRO A 118 11.89 -17.80 1.36
C PRO A 118 10.68 -17.59 0.46
N ARG A 119 9.58 -18.31 0.71
CA ARG A 119 8.30 -18.17 -0.04
C ARG A 119 7.71 -16.75 0.05
N SER A 120 7.87 -16.11 1.20
CA SER A 120 7.44 -14.72 1.45
C SER A 120 8.16 -13.67 0.60
N ARG A 121 9.33 -14.01 0.04
CA ARG A 121 10.12 -13.13 -0.85
C ARG A 121 9.97 -13.52 -2.32
N THR A 122 8.88 -14.21 -2.66
CA THR A 122 8.54 -14.54 -4.05
C THR A 122 7.73 -13.43 -4.71
N LEU A 123 7.89 -13.26 -6.03
CA LEU A 123 7.16 -12.23 -6.78
C LEU A 123 5.65 -12.41 -6.62
N THR A 124 5.15 -13.64 -6.76
CA THR A 124 3.73 -13.96 -6.61
C THR A 124 3.21 -13.61 -5.23
N ASN A 125 3.89 -14.06 -4.17
CA ASN A 125 3.47 -13.78 -2.80
C ASN A 125 3.51 -12.29 -2.47
N VAL A 126 4.56 -11.56 -2.90
CA VAL A 126 4.63 -10.11 -2.67
C VAL A 126 3.52 -9.37 -3.42
N HIS A 127 3.20 -9.76 -4.65
CA HIS A 127 2.11 -9.15 -5.42
C HIS A 127 0.72 -9.41 -4.79
N GLU A 128 0.51 -10.55 -4.15
CA GLU A 128 -0.71 -10.85 -3.40
C GLU A 128 -0.79 -10.00 -2.13
N ARG A 129 0.30 -9.92 -1.37
CA ARG A 129 0.33 -9.12 -0.14
C ARG A 129 0.23 -7.61 -0.38
N ILE A 130 0.68 -7.12 -1.54
CA ILE A 130 0.43 -5.72 -1.93
C ILE A 130 -1.06 -5.50 -2.19
N LEU A 131 -1.77 -6.43 -2.85
CA LEU A 131 -3.23 -6.29 -3.05
C LEU A 131 -3.96 -6.21 -1.70
N GLU A 132 -3.64 -7.10 -0.76
CA GLU A 132 -4.23 -7.11 0.57
C GLU A 132 -3.96 -5.80 1.34
N ASP A 133 -2.76 -5.22 1.24
CA ASP A 133 -2.46 -3.96 1.92
C ASP A 133 -3.20 -2.77 1.31
N LEU A 134 -3.35 -2.73 -0.02
CA LEU A 134 -4.02 -1.63 -0.72
C LEU A 134 -5.50 -1.50 -0.31
N VAL A 135 -6.17 -2.63 -0.09
CA VAL A 135 -7.62 -2.64 0.15
C VAL A 135 -8.00 -2.66 1.63
N PHE A 136 -7.02 -2.67 2.55
CA PHE A 136 -7.31 -2.58 3.98
C PHE A 136 -8.12 -1.29 4.27
N PRO A 137 -9.27 -1.36 4.98
CA PRO A 137 -9.67 -2.41 5.92
C PRO A 137 -10.48 -3.58 5.33
N THR A 138 -10.91 -3.51 4.07
CA THR A 138 -11.64 -4.64 3.46
C THR A 138 -10.78 -5.87 3.27
N GLU A 139 -11.46 -7.01 3.24
CA GLU A 139 -10.90 -8.27 2.81
C GLU A 139 -11.27 -8.58 1.36
N ILE A 140 -10.39 -9.34 0.71
CA ILE A 140 -10.63 -9.82 -0.65
C ILE A 140 -11.43 -11.12 -0.53
N VAL A 141 -12.68 -11.10 -0.98
CA VAL A 141 -13.59 -12.25 -0.97
C VAL A 141 -13.26 -13.21 -2.12
N GLY A 142 -12.83 -12.67 -3.26
CA GLY A 142 -12.58 -13.46 -4.44
C GLY A 142 -11.55 -12.83 -5.38
N LYS A 143 -10.92 -13.67 -6.19
CA LYS A 143 -9.94 -13.24 -7.18
C LYS A 143 -10.01 -14.13 -8.40
N ARG A 144 -10.19 -13.53 -9.58
CA ARG A 144 -10.18 -14.22 -10.86
C ARG A 144 -9.29 -13.49 -11.85
N THR A 145 -8.60 -14.22 -12.71
CA THR A 145 -7.81 -13.63 -13.80
C THR A 145 -8.52 -13.91 -15.11
N ARG A 146 -8.99 -12.86 -15.78
CA ARG A 146 -9.51 -12.96 -17.15
C ARG A 146 -8.31 -12.89 -18.10
N VAL A 147 -8.25 -13.83 -19.03
CA VAL A 147 -7.29 -13.81 -20.14
C VAL A 147 -8.07 -13.48 -21.40
N ALA A 148 -7.73 -12.39 -22.09
CA ALA A 148 -8.35 -12.02 -23.36
C ALA A 148 -7.77 -12.83 -24.52
N VAL A 149 -8.41 -12.78 -25.69
CA VAL A 149 -7.96 -13.46 -26.92
C VAL A 149 -6.56 -12.99 -27.32
N ASP A 150 -6.26 -11.70 -27.11
CA ASP A 150 -4.94 -11.09 -27.36
C ASP A 150 -3.87 -11.51 -26.33
N GLY A 151 -4.20 -12.39 -25.37
CA GLY A 151 -3.31 -12.85 -24.31
C GLY A 151 -3.15 -11.88 -23.14
N THR A 152 -3.75 -10.69 -23.20
CA THR A 152 -3.74 -9.72 -22.09
C THR A 152 -4.45 -10.30 -20.86
N LYS A 153 -3.89 -10.05 -19.68
CA LYS A 153 -4.39 -10.59 -18.41
C LYS A 153 -4.92 -9.45 -17.56
N LEU A 154 -6.20 -9.54 -17.20
CA LEU A 154 -6.86 -8.60 -16.30
C LEU A 154 -7.26 -9.34 -15.03
N LEU A 155 -6.76 -8.86 -13.90
CA LEU A 155 -7.01 -9.46 -12.60
C LEU A 155 -8.20 -8.74 -11.96
N LYS A 156 -9.30 -9.47 -11.77
CA LYS A 156 -10.51 -8.98 -11.10
C LYS A 156 -10.48 -9.40 -9.64
N VAL A 157 -10.52 -8.42 -8.75
CA VAL A 157 -10.55 -8.61 -7.29
C VAL A 157 -11.94 -8.26 -6.80
N LEU A 158 -12.55 -9.20 -6.09
CA LEU A 158 -13.85 -9.02 -5.45
C LEU A 158 -13.63 -8.63 -3.98
N LEU A 159 -14.13 -7.46 -3.60
CA LEU A 159 -14.09 -6.95 -2.22
C LEU A 159 -15.39 -7.29 -1.49
N ASP A 160 -15.41 -7.21 -0.15
CA ASP A 160 -16.65 -7.39 0.60
C ASP A 160 -17.64 -6.25 0.30
N SER A 161 -18.86 -6.62 -0.09
CA SER A 161 -19.97 -5.72 -0.39
C SER A 161 -20.37 -4.78 0.75
N LYS A 162 -20.11 -5.17 2.01
CA LYS A 162 -20.47 -4.37 3.20
C LYS A 162 -19.76 -3.02 3.24
N ASP A 163 -18.55 -2.95 2.71
CA ASP A 163 -17.69 -1.78 2.77
C ASP A 163 -17.75 -0.93 1.49
N ALA A 164 -18.67 -1.25 0.57
CA ALA A 164 -18.81 -0.59 -0.73
C ALA A 164 -18.87 0.93 -0.61
N THR A 165 -19.78 1.44 0.22
CA THR A 165 -19.97 2.88 0.45
C THR A 165 -18.71 3.59 0.93
N SER A 166 -17.82 2.88 1.65
CA SER A 166 -16.63 3.47 2.28
C SER A 166 -15.38 3.45 1.40
N LEU A 167 -15.32 2.57 0.39
CA LEU A 167 -14.12 2.35 -0.42
C LEU A 167 -14.31 2.61 -1.91
N GLU A 168 -15.55 2.73 -2.38
CA GLU A 168 -15.86 2.93 -3.80
C GLU A 168 -15.09 4.11 -4.41
N TYR A 169 -14.97 5.22 -3.69
CA TYR A 169 -14.25 6.41 -4.17
C TYR A 169 -12.73 6.21 -4.34
N LYS A 170 -12.14 5.12 -3.83
CA LYS A 170 -10.69 4.82 -3.92
C LYS A 170 -10.32 3.75 -4.95
N LEU A 171 -11.28 3.07 -5.58
CA LEU A 171 -11.01 1.88 -6.42
C LEU A 171 -10.07 2.18 -7.61
N ASP A 172 -10.25 3.33 -8.26
CA ASP A 172 -9.38 3.78 -9.36
C ASP A 172 -7.95 4.07 -8.89
N SER A 173 -7.81 4.57 -7.66
CA SER A 173 -6.51 4.81 -7.04
C SER A 173 -5.80 3.50 -6.74
N PHE A 174 -6.50 2.50 -6.19
CA PHE A 174 -5.93 1.19 -5.95
C PHE A 174 -5.45 0.52 -7.23
N SER A 175 -6.25 0.62 -8.30
CA SER A 175 -5.90 0.06 -9.61
C SER A 175 -4.65 0.72 -10.20
N SER A 176 -4.58 2.05 -10.12
CA SER A 176 -3.44 2.84 -10.62
C SER A 176 -2.16 2.58 -9.83
N VAL A 177 -2.26 2.57 -8.49
CA VAL A 177 -1.14 2.25 -7.59
C VAL A 177 -0.64 0.84 -7.83
N TYR A 178 -1.52 -0.15 -7.91
CA TYR A 178 -1.11 -1.54 -8.14
C TYR A 178 -0.41 -1.70 -9.49
N ARG A 179 -0.94 -1.07 -10.55
CA ARG A 179 -0.31 -1.06 -11.87
C ARG A 179 1.08 -0.40 -11.82
N ARG A 180 1.23 0.72 -11.13
CA ARG A 180 2.52 1.41 -11.00
C ARG A 180 3.57 0.59 -10.24
N LEU A 181 3.15 -0.13 -9.18
CA LEU A 181 4.06 -0.93 -8.36
C LEU A 181 4.42 -2.29 -8.99
N THR A 182 3.48 -2.90 -9.72
CA THR A 182 3.61 -4.30 -10.16
C THR A 182 3.63 -4.50 -11.67
N GLY A 183 3.24 -3.49 -12.44
CA GLY A 183 3.06 -3.57 -13.90
C GLY A 183 1.87 -4.41 -14.35
N LYS A 184 0.96 -4.79 -13.44
CA LYS A 184 -0.22 -5.62 -13.75
C LYS A 184 -1.49 -4.80 -13.66
N ASP A 185 -2.40 -5.01 -14.61
CA ASP A 185 -3.72 -4.39 -14.59
C ASP A 185 -4.67 -5.15 -13.66
N VAL A 186 -5.36 -4.39 -12.81
CA VAL A 186 -6.31 -4.87 -11.82
C VAL A 186 -7.59 -4.04 -11.90
N VAL A 187 -8.72 -4.70 -11.69
CA VAL A 187 -10.02 -4.06 -11.49
C VAL A 187 -10.58 -4.58 -10.18
N PHE A 188 -11.02 -3.66 -9.32
CA PHE A 188 -11.71 -3.97 -8.08
C PHE A 188 -13.22 -3.84 -8.31
N GLU A 189 -13.97 -4.87 -7.93
CA GLU A 189 -15.43 -4.96 -8.10
C GLU A 189 -16.02 -5.41 -6.75
N PHE A 190 -17.26 -5.00 -6.44
CA PHE A 190 -18.03 -5.62 -5.36
C PHE A 190 -18.90 -6.72 -5.95
N PRO A 191 -19.05 -7.89 -5.29
CA PRO A 191 -19.96 -8.93 -5.76
C PRO A 191 -21.39 -8.38 -5.71
N VAL A 192 -22.15 -8.63 -6.77
CA VAL A 192 -23.59 -8.39 -6.77
C VAL A 192 -24.20 -9.49 -5.92
N VAL A 193 -24.52 -9.19 -4.66
CA VAL A 193 -25.27 -10.09 -3.82
C VAL A 193 -26.68 -10.14 -4.42
N ALA A 194 -27.10 -11.31 -4.91
CA ALA A 194 -28.52 -11.53 -5.21
C ALA A 194 -29.26 -11.37 -3.88
N GLN A 195 -30.15 -10.37 -3.80
CA GLN A 195 -31.08 -10.27 -2.68
C GLN A 195 -32.02 -11.46 -2.78
N GLU A 196 -31.79 -12.49 -1.96
CA GLU A 196 -32.81 -13.49 -1.64
C GLU A 196 -33.85 -12.90 -0.68
#